data_AF-A0A820LUW8-F1
#
_entry.id   AF-A0A820LUW8-F1
#
_cell.length_a   1.000
_cell.length_b   1.000
_cell.length_c   1.000
_cell.angle_alpha   90.00
_cell.angle_beta   90.00
_cell.angle_gamma   90.00
#
_symmetry.space_group_name_H-M   'P 1'
#
loop_
_entity.id
_entity.type
_entity.pdbx_description
1 polymer ?
#
loop_
_entity_poly.entity_id
_entity_poly.type
_entity_poly.pdbx_seq_one_letter_code
_entity_poly.pdbx_strand_id
1 'polypeptide(L)' 'CQQLIDLGSPCIYMTRPDDYTNLWHPQCFTCTQCKKFLVHLIYFYNDDQIYCERHHADLYKPRYINCDQVCILLKKSFHI' A
#
# COMPACT_ATOMS: atom_id res chain seq x y z
N CYS A 1 13.33 2.04 1.63
CA CYS A 1 14.59 2.28 2.35
C CYS A 1 15.70 2.82 1.44
N GLN A 2 15.56 2.82 0.09
CA GLN A 2 16.54 3.42 -0.84
C GLN A 2 17.99 2.89 -0.68
N GLN A 3 18.12 1.73 -0.04
CA GLN A 3 19.38 1.03 0.16
C GLN A 3 19.46 -0.10 -0.86
N LEU A 4 20.67 -0.36 -1.34
CA LEU A 4 20.97 -1.51 -2.18
C LEU A 4 20.68 -2.80 -1.40
N ILE A 5 20.18 -3.81 -2.11
CA ILE A 5 19.96 -5.15 -1.54
C ILE A 5 21.26 -5.94 -1.66
N ASP A 6 21.75 -6.48 -0.55
CA ASP A 6 22.94 -7.33 -0.53
C ASP A 6 22.74 -8.60 -1.38
N LEU A 7 23.81 -8.99 -2.08
CA LEU A 7 23.85 -10.21 -2.90
C LEU A 7 23.57 -11.43 -2.03
N GLY A 8 22.54 -12.20 -2.39
CA GLY A 8 22.11 -13.39 -1.65
C GLY A 8 21.03 -13.14 -0.59
N SER A 9 20.61 -11.90 -0.37
CA SER A 9 19.47 -11.60 0.49
C SER A 9 18.13 -11.83 -0.21
N PRO A 10 17.08 -12.28 0.51
CA PRO A 10 15.75 -12.36 -0.06
C PRO A 10 15.26 -10.97 -0.42
N CYS A 11 14.69 -10.83 -1.62
CA CYS A 11 14.08 -9.60 -2.09
C CYS A 11 12.67 -9.85 -2.62
N ILE A 12 11.88 -8.80 -2.64
CA ILE A 12 10.56 -8.77 -3.26
C ILE A 12 10.70 -7.93 -4.51
N TYR A 13 10.32 -8.51 -5.64
CA TYR A 13 10.26 -7.83 -6.92
C TYR A 13 8.82 -7.83 -7.40
N MET A 14 8.45 -6.80 -8.17
CA MET A 14 7.13 -6.75 -8.80
C MET A 14 7.21 -7.44 -10.16
N THR A 15 6.28 -8.35 -10.46
CA THR A 15 6.17 -9.01 -11.78
C THR A 15 5.49 -8.08 -12.79
N ARG A 16 5.91 -6.81 -12.87
CA ARG A 16 5.49 -5.95 -14.00
C ARG A 16 6.42 -6.21 -15.19
N PRO A 17 5.87 -6.38 -16.40
CA PRO A 17 6.64 -6.77 -17.58
C PRO A 17 7.54 -5.65 -18.13
N ASP A 18 7.31 -4.40 -17.72
CA ASP A 18 7.96 -3.21 -18.24
C ASP A 18 9.27 -2.86 -17.52
N ASP A 19 9.42 -3.13 -16.21
CA ASP A 19 10.61 -2.70 -15.46
C ASP A 19 10.90 -3.58 -14.23
N TYR A 20 12.02 -4.31 -14.27
CA TYR A 20 12.59 -5.04 -13.12
C TYR A 20 13.31 -4.11 -12.12
N THR A 21 13.14 -2.80 -12.23
CA THR A 21 13.92 -1.80 -11.49
C THR A 21 13.49 -1.63 -10.04
N ASN A 22 12.32 -2.16 -9.68
CA ASN A 22 11.75 -1.99 -8.36
C ASN A 22 11.92 -3.24 -7.50
N LEU A 23 13.03 -3.26 -6.75
CA LEU A 23 13.36 -4.27 -5.76
C LEU A 23 13.15 -3.72 -4.34
N TRP A 24 12.53 -4.51 -3.47
CA TRP A 24 12.34 -4.16 -2.06
C TRP A 24 12.89 -5.23 -1.14
N HIS A 25 13.48 -4.79 -0.03
CA HIS A 25 13.70 -5.67 1.11
C HIS A 25 12.34 -6.15 1.65
N PRO A 26 12.24 -7.40 2.12
CA PRO A 26 11.04 -7.92 2.77
C PRO A 26 10.54 -7.03 3.91
N GLN A 27 11.48 -6.44 4.67
CA GLN A 27 11.16 -5.52 5.76
C GLN A 27 10.76 -4.12 5.27
N CYS A 28 11.23 -3.68 4.10
CA CYS A 28 10.88 -2.38 3.56
C CYS A 28 9.54 -2.38 2.80
N PHE A 29 9.00 -3.57 2.48
CA PHE A 29 7.77 -3.74 1.73
C PHE A 29 6.53 -3.49 2.61
N THR A 30 6.22 -2.21 2.79
CA THR A 30 5.19 -1.72 3.70
C THR A 30 4.26 -0.73 3.03
N CYS A 31 3.03 -0.63 3.52
CA CYS A 31 2.07 0.37 3.04
C CYS A 31 2.58 1.79 3.35
N THR A 32 2.52 2.70 2.39
CA THR A 32 3.00 4.08 2.60
C THR A 32 2.22 4.83 3.68
N GLN A 33 0.92 4.56 3.81
CA GLN A 33 0.01 5.21 4.77
C GLN A 33 0.11 4.63 6.19
N CYS A 34 -0.01 3.31 6.37
CA CYS A 34 -0.02 2.70 7.71
C CYS A 34 1.25 1.93 8.09
N LYS A 35 2.25 1.88 7.21
CA LYS A 35 3.53 1.17 7.42
C LYS A 35 3.40 -0.32 7.77
N LYS A 36 2.24 -0.94 7.52
CA LYS A 36 2.03 -2.37 7.71
C LYS A 36 2.82 -3.17 6.67
N PHE A 37 3.47 -4.26 7.07
CA PHE A 37 4.13 -5.19 6.16
C PHE A 37 3.14 -5.85 5.21
N LEU A 38 3.48 -5.83 3.92
CA LEU A 38 2.62 -6.33 2.84
C LEU A 38 3.17 -7.60 2.17
N VAL A 39 4.27 -8.17 2.69
CA VAL A 39 4.93 -9.36 2.13
C VAL A 39 3.97 -10.54 1.94
N HIS A 40 3.02 -10.68 2.86
CA HIS A 40 2.02 -11.76 2.88
C HIS A 40 0.59 -11.26 2.64
N LEU A 41 0.41 -10.04 2.14
CA LEU A 41 -0.89 -9.42 1.97
C LEU A 41 -1.06 -8.92 0.53
N ILE A 42 -2.31 -8.71 0.15
CA ILE A 42 -2.63 -8.04 -1.10
C ILE A 42 -2.11 -6.60 -1.02
N TYR A 43 -1.30 -6.23 -2.01
CA TYR A 43 -0.74 -4.89 -2.16
C TYR A 43 -1.13 -4.31 -3.51
N PHE A 44 -1.09 -2.98 -3.58
CA PHE A 44 -1.35 -2.23 -4.79
C PHE A 44 -0.24 -1.22 -4.98
N TYR A 45 0.25 -1.11 -6.21
CA TYR A 45 1.28 -0.15 -6.59
C TYR A 45 0.66 0.92 -7.49
N ASN A 46 0.66 2.16 -7.01
CA ASN A 46 0.09 3.32 -7.69
C ASN A 46 0.99 4.54 -7.47
N ASP A 47 1.28 5.30 -8.54
CA ASP A 47 2.13 6.50 -8.50
C ASP A 47 3.45 6.31 -7.73
N ASP A 48 4.21 5.26 -8.08
CA ASP A 48 5.47 4.87 -7.41
C ASP A 48 5.37 4.52 -5.92
N GLN A 49 4.16 4.38 -5.40
CA GLN A 49 3.90 4.10 -3.99
C GLN A 49 3.11 2.81 -3.81
N ILE A 50 3.43 2.11 -2.71
CA ILE A 50 2.76 0.86 -2.34
C ILE A 50 1.70 1.14 -1.27
N TYR A 51 0.51 0.59 -1.48
CA TYR A 51 -0.62 0.70 -0.59
C TYR A 51 -1.18 -0.68 -0.26
N CYS A 52 -1.72 -0.83 0.96
CA CYS A 52 -2.57 -1.98 1.25
C CYS A 52 -3.93 -1.79 0.60
N GLU A 53 -4.69 -2.87 0.43
CA GLU A 53 -6.07 -2.85 -0.07
C GLU A 53 -6.93 -1.72 0.52
N ARG A 54 -6.91 -1.54 1.84
CA ARG A 54 -7.71 -0.52 2.52
C ARG A 54 -7.34 0.89 2.10
N HIS A 55 -6.06 1.25 2.16
CA HIS A 55 -5.63 2.62 1.83
C HIS A 55 -5.64 2.87 0.32
N HIS A 56 -5.43 1.83 -0.49
CA HIS A 56 -5.64 1.92 -1.92
C HIS A 56 -7.10 2.26 -2.23
N ALA A 57 -8.06 1.55 -1.62
CA ALA A 57 -9.48 1.86 -1.76
C ALA A 57 -9.83 3.29 -1.27
N ASP A 58 -9.22 3.73 -0.17
CA ASP A 58 -9.39 5.11 0.33
C ASP A 58 -8.86 6.16 -0.67
N LEU A 59 -7.85 5.87 -1.50
CA LEU A 59 -7.40 6.82 -2.55
C LEU A 59 -8.44 7.02 -3.67
N TYR A 60 -9.16 5.96 -4.07
CA TYR A 60 -10.24 6.06 -5.07
C TYR A 60 -11.59 6.46 -4.47
N LYS A 61 -11.68 6.49 -3.13
CA LYS A 61 -12.83 6.95 -2.34
C LYS A 61 -12.31 7.81 -1.18
N PRO A 62 -11.75 9.01 -1.44
CA PRO A 62 -11.12 9.81 -0.41
C PRO A 62 -12.13 10.12 0.70
N ARG A 63 -11.95 9.45 1.83
CA ARG A 63 -12.51 9.91 3.11
C ARG A 63 -11.71 11.14 3.48
N TYR A 64 -12.15 12.30 3.00
CA TYR A 64 -11.56 13.59 3.34
C TYR A 64 -11.49 13.75 4.87
N ILE A 65 -10.27 13.94 5.39
CA ILE A 65 -9.96 14.11 6.83
C ILE A 65 -9.96 15.60 7.24
N ASN A 66 -10.21 16.54 6.33
CA ASN A 66 -10.16 17.97 6.62
C ASN A 66 -11.47 18.73 6.37
N CYS A 67 -12.61 18.10 6.63
CA CYS A 67 -13.82 18.85 6.96
C CYS A 67 -14.38 18.31 8.27
N ASP A 68 -14.33 19.15 9.32
CA ASP A 68 -15.18 19.08 10.51
C ASP A 68 -16.70 19.14 10.20
N GLN A 69 -17.10 18.98 8.92
CA GLN A 69 -18.47 18.94 8.49
C GLN A 69 -18.68 17.73 7.55
N VAL A 70 -19.03 16.61 8.18
CA VAL A 70 -19.91 15.55 7.66
C VAL A 70 -19.47 14.81 6.38
N CYS A 71 -18.86 13.64 6.56
CA CYS A 71 -18.99 12.49 5.64
C CYS A 71 -19.15 11.19 6.44
N ILE A 72 -20.25 11.12 7.20
CA ILE A 72 -20.74 9.93 7.92
C ILE A 72 -21.50 9.01 6.95
N LEU A 73 -20.93 8.72 5.78
CA LEU A 73 -21.53 7.87 4.76
C LEU A 73 -20.37 7.05 4.17
N LEU A 74 -20.04 5.84 4.61
CA LEU A 74 -20.85 4.62 4.51
C LEU A 74 -20.35 3.59 5.55
N LYS A 75 -20.69 3.79 6.83
CA LYS A 75 -20.81 2.71 7.83
C LYS A 75 -22.24 2.64 8.35
N LYS A 76 -23.19 2.52 7.44
CA LYS A 76 -24.51 1.90 7.65
C LYS A 76 -24.72 1.10 6.36
N SER A 77 -24.58 -0.21 6.32
CA SER A 77 -25.34 -1.15 7.13
C SER A 77 -24.56 -2.44 7.31
N PHE A 78 -24.18 -2.75 8.55
CA PHE A 78 -23.95 -4.12 8.99
C PHE A 78 -24.48 -4.19 10.41
N HIS A 79 -25.79 -4.41 10.55
CA HIS A 79 -26.43 -4.89 11.77
C HIS A 79 -27.79 -5.46 11.39
N ILE A 80 -27.88 -6.80 11.49
CA ILE A 80 -29.05 -7.69 11.43
C ILE A 80 -29.79 -7.78 10.10
#